data_AF-A0A0A2EGW2-F1
#
_entry.id   AF-A0A0A2EGW2-F1
#
_cell.length_a   1.000
_cell.length_b   1.000
_cell.length_c   1.000
_cell.angle_alpha   90.00
_cell.angle_beta   90.00
_cell.angle_gamma   90.00
#
_symmetry.space_group_name_H-M   'P 1'
#
loop_
_entity.id
_entity.type
_entity.pdbx_description
1 polymer ?
#
loop_
_entity_poly.entity_id
_entity_poly.type
_entity_poly.pdbx_seq_one_letter_code
_entity_poly.pdbx_strand_id
1 'polypeptide(L)'
;MACKKDHSKIQNQMRNLPYDQGGKGRHKCAACAYEQGFEDGRNLKENVDLDQILDSLDESQAKAQRHKSPHAAYAQGYYDGVVDYYNNKS
;
A
#
# COMPACT_ATOMS: atom_id res chain seq x y z
N MET A 1 6.22 -12.26 8.38
CA MET A 1 6.54 -13.43 7.54
C MET A 1 6.75 -12.92 6.10
N ALA A 2 7.20 -13.75 5.16
CA ALA A 2 7.19 -13.41 3.75
C ALA A 2 5.74 -13.32 3.22
N CYS A 3 5.37 -12.22 2.54
CA CYS A 3 4.03 -12.04 1.97
C CYS A 3 3.75 -13.08 0.87
N LYS A 4 2.62 -13.78 0.95
CA LYS A 4 2.20 -14.80 -0.05
C LYS A 4 0.99 -14.39 -0.90
N LYS A 5 0.49 -13.16 -0.75
CA LYS A 5 -0.67 -12.66 -1.47
C LYS A 5 -0.36 -12.43 -2.95
N ASP A 6 -1.36 -12.58 -3.82
CA ASP A 6 -1.23 -12.24 -5.23
C ASP A 6 -1.55 -10.76 -5.47
N HIS A 7 -0.53 -10.03 -5.92
CA HIS A 7 -0.60 -8.60 -6.25
C HIS A 7 -0.49 -8.35 -7.77
N SER A 8 -0.82 -9.35 -8.60
CA SER A 8 -0.74 -9.29 -10.06
C SER A 8 -1.52 -8.11 -10.66
N LYS A 9 -2.67 -7.74 -10.06
CA LYS A 9 -3.55 -6.68 -10.54
C LYS A 9 -3.04 -5.26 -10.32
N ILE A 10 -2.11 -5.08 -9.39
CA ILE A 10 -1.60 -3.75 -8.99
C ILE A 10 -0.14 -3.51 -9.40
N GLN A 11 0.40 -4.34 -10.29
CA GLN A 11 1.81 -4.25 -10.70
C GLN A 11 2.16 -2.91 -11.38
N ASN A 12 1.21 -2.28 -12.09
CA ASN A 12 1.43 -0.99 -12.73
C ASN A 12 1.58 0.13 -11.68
N GLN A 13 0.70 0.15 -10.69
CA GLN A 13 0.76 1.06 -9.55
C GLN A 13 2.10 0.89 -8.84
N MET A 14 2.51 -0.35 -8.56
CA MET A 14 3.78 -0.64 -7.89
C MET A 14 5.01 -0.14 -8.66
N ARG A 15 5.02 -0.22 -9.99
CA ARG A 15 6.15 0.27 -10.82
C ARG A 15 6.38 1.78 -10.66
N ASN A 16 5.30 2.54 -10.51
CA ASN A 16 5.34 4.00 -10.41
C ASN A 16 5.73 4.51 -9.02
N LEU A 17 5.76 3.64 -8.02
CA LEU A 17 6.13 4.03 -6.66
C LEU A 17 7.63 4.33 -6.52
N PRO A 18 8.01 5.25 -5.62
CA PRO A 18 9.41 5.50 -5.31
C PRO A 18 10.05 4.27 -4.65
N TYR A 19 11.35 4.11 -4.89
CA TYR A 19 12.15 3.12 -4.18
C TYR A 19 12.37 3.53 -2.72
N ASP A 20 12.39 2.54 -1.84
CA ASP A 20 12.74 2.69 -0.44
C ASP A 20 14.24 2.44 -0.25
N GLN A 21 15.00 3.51 -0.07
CA GLN A 21 16.45 3.49 0.20
C GLN A 21 16.76 3.42 1.71
N GLY A 22 15.74 3.30 2.57
CA GLY A 22 15.88 3.29 4.03
C GLY A 22 14.75 4.04 4.73
N GLY A 23 14.28 3.53 5.87
CA GLY A 23 13.23 4.17 6.66
C GLY A 23 12.40 3.19 7.48
N LYS A 24 11.38 3.72 8.17
CA LYS A 24 10.36 2.89 8.84
C LYS A 24 9.61 2.05 7.80
N GLY A 25 9.23 0.83 8.18
CA GLY A 25 8.58 -0.10 7.26
C GLY A 25 9.48 -0.64 6.14
N ARG A 26 10.79 -0.40 6.17
CA ARG A 26 11.72 -1.01 5.23
C ARG A 26 11.52 -2.53 5.21
N HIS A 27 11.50 -3.09 4.00
CA HIS A 27 11.18 -4.49 3.69
C HIS A 27 9.72 -4.88 3.84
N LYS A 28 8.81 -4.04 4.30
CA LYS A 28 7.38 -4.37 4.32
C LYS A 28 6.80 -4.40 2.92
N CYS A 29 5.80 -5.25 2.70
CA CYS A 29 5.16 -5.42 1.40
C CYS A 29 4.42 -4.14 0.97
N ALA A 30 5.01 -3.37 0.06
CA ALA A 30 4.40 -2.16 -0.47
C ALA A 30 3.04 -2.41 -1.14
N ALA A 31 2.86 -3.57 -1.77
CA ALA A 31 1.58 -3.94 -2.37
C ALA A 31 0.47 -4.13 -1.32
N CYS A 32 0.76 -4.79 -0.19
CA CYS A 32 -0.19 -4.89 0.92
C CYS A 32 -0.47 -3.52 1.54
N ALA A 33 0.54 -2.65 1.63
CA ALA A 33 0.36 -1.29 2.13
C ALA A 33 -0.59 -0.49 1.23
N TYR A 34 -0.45 -0.60 -0.10
CA TYR A 34 -1.37 -0.01 -1.06
C TYR A 34 -2.79 -0.54 -0.91
N GLU A 35 -2.97 -1.86 -0.79
CA GLU A 35 -4.29 -2.47 -0.61
C GLU A 35 -4.97 -1.98 0.67
N GLN A 36 -4.24 -1.91 1.78
CA GLN A 36 -4.76 -1.37 3.04
C GLN A 36 -5.13 0.11 2.92
N GLY A 37 -4.28 0.90 2.26
CA GLY A 37 -4.56 2.30 1.96
C GLY A 37 -5.84 2.44 1.16
N PHE A 38 -6.00 1.66 0.09
CA PHE A 38 -7.17 1.68 -0.77
C PHE A 38 -8.46 1.37 -0.02
N GLU A 39 -8.45 0.37 0.86
CA GLU A 39 -9.60 0.07 1.71
C GLU A 39 -9.89 1.20 2.71
N ASP A 40 -8.87 1.71 3.41
CA ASP A 40 -9.04 2.82 4.36
C ASP A 40 -9.58 4.09 3.64
N GLY A 41 -9.10 4.37 2.43
CA GLY A 41 -9.54 5.50 1.60
C GLY A 41 -10.97 5.36 1.10
N ARG A 42 -11.38 4.15 0.69
CA ARG A 42 -12.79 3.87 0.34
C ARG A 42 -13.75 4.09 1.50
N ASN A 43 -13.27 3.90 2.73
CA ASN A 43 -14.04 4.11 3.95
C ASN A 43 -13.89 5.53 4.51
N LEU A 44 -13.16 6.42 3.82
CA LEU A 44 -12.85 7.79 4.28
C LEU A 44 -12.29 7.83 5.71
N LYS A 45 -11.42 6.87 6.04
CA LYS A 45 -10.89 6.73 7.39
C LYS A 45 -10.00 7.92 7.75
N GLU A 46 -10.49 8.77 8.65
CA GLU A 46 -9.82 10.01 9.04
C GLU A 46 -8.60 9.79 9.97
N ASN A 47 -8.64 8.74 10.79
CA ASN A 47 -7.59 8.44 11.75
C ASN A 47 -6.79 7.20 11.30
N VAL A 48 -5.53 7.43 10.93
CA VAL A 48 -4.62 6.40 10.42
C VAL A 48 -3.39 6.30 11.30
N ASP A 49 -3.23 5.14 11.96
CA ASP A 49 -1.98 4.78 12.62
C ASP A 49 -1.10 4.00 11.63
N LEU A 50 -0.25 4.75 10.93
CA LEU A 50 0.60 4.19 9.89
C LEU A 50 1.71 3.28 10.45
N ASP A 51 2.20 3.56 11.66
CA ASP A 51 3.21 2.73 12.31
C ASP A 51 2.63 1.32 12.58
N GLN A 52 1.44 1.25 13.19
CA GLN A 52 0.75 -0.02 13.44
C GLN A 52 0.45 -0.78 12.14
N ILE A 53 -0.03 -0.07 11.11
CA ILE A 53 -0.33 -0.68 9.81
C ILE A 53 0.93 -1.31 9.24
N LEU A 54 2.02 -0.56 9.12
CA LEU A 54 3.26 -1.04 8.51
C LEU A 54 3.89 -2.19 9.30
N ASP A 55 3.86 -2.15 10.63
CA ASP A 55 4.38 -3.21 11.48
C ASP A 55 3.62 -4.52 11.32
N SER A 56 2.31 -4.45 11.09
CA SER A 56 1.44 -5.60 10.83
C SER A 56 1.69 -6.27 9.48
N LEU A 57 2.32 -5.56 8.53
CA LEU A 57 2.56 -6.11 7.19
C LEU A 57 3.63 -7.19 7.22
N ASP A 58 3.42 -8.19 6.38
CA ASP A 58 4.46 -9.12 5.99
C ASP A 58 5.57 -8.43 5.18
N GLU A 59 6.74 -9.04 5.19
CA GLU A 59 7.87 -8.59 4.38
C GLU A 59 7.61 -8.81 2.89
N SER A 60 7.98 -7.83 2.07
CA SER A 60 7.87 -7.83 0.63
C SER A 60 8.58 -9.06 0.06
N GLN A 61 7.87 -9.78 -0.79
CA GLN A 61 8.47 -10.76 -1.69
C GLN A 61 8.87 -10.11 -3.02
N ALA A 62 9.36 -10.93 -3.95
CA ALA A 62 9.76 -10.58 -5.31
C ALA A 62 8.63 -9.89 -6.13
N LYS A 63 8.95 -9.43 -7.35
CA LYS A 63 8.12 -8.63 -8.29
C LYS A 63 8.19 -7.11 -8.05
N ALA A 64 7.29 -6.33 -8.66
CA ALA A 64 7.44 -4.88 -8.79
C ALA A 64 7.40 -4.09 -7.46
N GLN A 65 6.77 -4.67 -6.43
CA GLN A 65 6.65 -4.08 -5.10
C GLN A 65 7.94 -4.20 -4.26
N ARG A 66 8.94 -4.97 -4.71
CA ARG A 66 10.21 -5.12 -3.99
C ARG A 66 10.97 -3.79 -3.97
N HIS A 67 11.48 -3.44 -2.79
CA HIS A 67 12.19 -2.18 -2.53
C HIS A 67 11.37 -0.94 -2.85
N LYS A 68 10.03 -1.02 -2.89
CA LYS A 68 9.15 0.15 -3.02
C LYS A 68 8.76 0.64 -1.64
N SER A 69 8.58 1.96 -1.52
CA SER A 69 8.17 2.57 -0.25
C SER A 69 6.76 2.15 0.12
N PRO A 70 6.55 1.44 1.25
CA PRO A 70 5.21 1.08 1.69
C PRO A 70 4.42 2.29 2.18
N HIS A 71 5.10 3.37 2.62
CA HIS A 71 4.47 4.65 2.93
C HIS A 71 3.84 5.27 1.67
N ALA A 72 4.63 5.39 0.59
CA ALA A 72 4.12 5.93 -0.67
C ALA A 72 3.02 5.04 -1.26
N ALA A 73 3.17 3.72 -1.11
CA ALA A 73 2.17 2.76 -1.55
C ALA A 73 0.84 2.94 -0.80
N TYR A 74 0.87 3.04 0.54
CA TYR A 74 -0.30 3.29 1.35
C TYR A 74 -0.98 4.61 0.97
N ALA A 75 -0.21 5.70 0.86
CA ALA A 75 -0.75 7.00 0.51
C ALA A 75 -1.41 7.01 -0.88
N GLN A 76 -0.77 6.37 -1.88
CA GLN A 76 -1.33 6.21 -3.22
C GLN A 76 -2.62 5.39 -3.18
N GLY A 77 -2.61 4.27 -2.45
CA GLY A 77 -3.79 3.43 -2.26
C GLY A 77 -4.93 4.22 -1.63
N TYR A 78 -4.67 4.95 -0.54
CA TYR A 78 -5.66 5.78 0.14
C TYR A 78 -6.28 6.81 -0.80
N TYR A 79 -5.47 7.55 -1.54
CA TYR A 79 -5.96 8.48 -2.54
C TYR A 79 -6.84 7.79 -3.59
N ASP A 80 -6.39 6.68 -4.17
CA ASP A 80 -7.14 5.93 -5.18
C ASP A 80 -8.47 5.39 -4.60
N GLY A 81 -8.49 4.99 -3.34
CA GLY A 81 -9.68 4.55 -2.62
C GLY A 81 -10.69 5.67 -2.37
N VAL A 82 -10.22 6.87 -2.02
CA VAL A 82 -11.08 8.07 -1.89
C VAL A 82 -11.70 8.43 -3.23
N VAL A 83 -10.90 8.44 -4.31
CA VAL A 83 -11.40 8.70 -5.67
C VAL A 83 -12.46 7.67 -6.06
N ASP A 84 -12.23 6.39 -5.77
CA ASP A 84 -13.20 5.33 -6.00
C ASP A 84 -14.50 5.54 -5.21
N TYR A 85 -14.42 5.92 -3.92
CA TYR A 85 -15.61 6.24 -3.11
C TYR A 85 -16.49 7.29 -3.80
N TYR A 86 -15.90 8.40 -4.27
CA TYR A 86 -16.66 9.48 -4.90
C TYR A 86 -17.18 9.12 -6.30
N ASN A 87 -16.44 8.32 -7.07
CA ASN A 87 -16.88 7.88 -8.40
C ASN A 87 -18.02 6.85 -8.33
N ASN A 88 -18.08 6.06 -7.26
CA ASN A 88 -19.13 5.06 -7.04
C ASN A 88 -20.22 5.52 -6.08
N LYS A 89 -20.22 6.80 -5.68
CA LYS A 89 -21.26 7.37 -4.83
C LYS A 89 -22.51 7.62 -5.67
N SER A 90 -23.48 6.71 -5.56
CA SER A 90 -24.86 6.88 -6.06
C SER A 90 -25.62 7.92 -5.24
#